data_AF-A0A497S5Y2-F1
#
_entry.id   AF-A0A497S5Y2-F1
#
_cell.length_a   1.000
_cell.length_b   1.000
_cell.length_c   1.000
_cell.angle_alpha   90.00
_cell.angle_beta   90.00
_cell.angle_gamma   90.00
#
_symmetry.space_group_name_H-M   'P 1'
#
loop_
_entity.id
_entity.type
_entity.pdbx_description
1 polymer ?
#
loop_
_entity_poly.entity_id
_entity_poly.type
_entity_poly.pdbx_seq_one_letter_code
_entity_poly.pdbx_strand_id
1 'polypeptide(L)'
;MEKKFRQVNVLTFVGITVVMATLVITAFQSGHPWSLTCYQCRACNLKCPLGYDVAKYVAAAYSNNPDIYMSAQNLQLRLKTAYETDPNMIVEIDGNEMTAMEAHKKYPEDMMVYVRKLRVKDAARFDPLEGACETTCPIGLPITSIIRDLKEDGKFG
;
A
#
# COMPACT_ATOMS: atom_id res chain seq x y z
N MET A 1 -19.09 33.28 29.58
CA MET A 1 -18.85 32.51 28.34
C MET A 1 -17.43 31.98 28.20
N GLU A 2 -16.40 32.69 28.69
CA GLU A 2 -14.99 32.30 28.54
C GLU A 2 -14.58 30.95 29.15
N LYS A 3 -15.08 30.57 30.34
CA LYS A 3 -14.70 29.28 30.98
C LYS A 3 -15.09 28.06 30.13
N LYS A 4 -16.28 28.06 29.52
CA LYS A 4 -16.74 26.96 28.65
C LYS A 4 -15.93 26.91 27.36
N PHE A 5 -15.63 28.06 26.74
CA PHE A 5 -14.76 28.13 25.55
C PHE A 5 -13.34 27.67 25.85
N ARG A 6 -12.78 28.05 26.99
CA ARG A 6 -11.45 27.61 27.43
C ARG A 6 -11.41 26.10 27.69
N GLN A 7 -12.46 25.53 28.29
CA GLN A 7 -12.56 24.08 28.50
C GLN A 7 -12.67 23.32 27.18
N VAL A 8 -13.46 23.80 26.21
CA VAL A 8 -13.54 23.21 24.87
C VAL A 8 -12.19 23.28 24.16
N ASN A 9 -11.51 24.43 24.19
CA ASN A 9 -10.19 24.57 23.56
C ASN A 9 -9.13 23.66 24.20
N VAL A 10 -9.14 23.51 25.52
CA VAL A 10 -8.23 22.60 26.23
C VAL A 10 -8.53 21.15 25.88
N LEU A 11 -9.81 20.74 25.86
CA LEU A 11 -10.18 19.37 25.49
C LEU A 11 -9.82 19.06 24.03
N THR A 12 -10.05 20.01 23.11
CA THR A 12 -9.64 19.88 21.70
C THR A 12 -8.14 19.79 21.57
N PHE A 13 -7.38 20.64 22.29
CA PHE A 13 -5.92 20.60 22.28
C PHE A 13 -5.37 19.27 22.82
N VAL A 14 -5.92 18.78 23.93
CA VAL A 14 -5.54 17.48 24.50
C VAL A 14 -5.89 16.35 23.53
N GLY A 15 -7.08 16.38 22.91
CA GLY A 15 -7.50 15.41 21.91
C GLY A 15 -6.56 15.37 20.71
N ILE A 16 -6.23 16.53 20.13
CA ILE A 16 -5.26 16.66 19.03
C ILE A 16 -3.89 16.12 19.46
N THR A 17 -3.43 16.46 20.67
CA THR A 17 -2.13 16.02 21.17
C THR A 17 -2.08 14.51 21.34
N VAL A 18 -3.12 13.89 21.87
CA VAL A 18 -3.22 12.42 22.03
C VAL A 18 -3.23 11.73 20.67
N VAL A 19 -3.99 12.25 19.70
CA VAL A 19 -3.99 11.73 18.32
C VAL A 19 -2.59 11.85 17.71
N MET A 20 -1.96 13.03 17.74
CA MET A 20 -0.61 13.20 17.21
C MET A 20 0.41 12.28 17.89
N ALA A 21 0.35 12.14 19.22
CA ALA A 21 1.23 11.25 19.95
C ALA A 21 1.03 9.78 19.55
N THR A 22 -0.20 9.32 19.37
CA THR A 22 -0.48 7.95 18.90
C THR A 22 0.01 7.71 17.48
N LEU A 23 -0.14 8.70 16.57
CA LEU A 23 0.41 8.59 15.22
C LEU A 23 1.93 8.43 15.23
N VAL A 24 2.62 9.24 16.05
CA VAL A 24 4.08 9.19 16.21
C VAL A 24 4.54 7.86 16.80
N ILE A 25 3.93 7.41 17.91
CA ILE A 25 4.29 6.14 18.55
C ILE A 25 4.13 4.97 17.58
N THR A 26 3.04 4.94 16.83
CA THR A 26 2.77 3.86 15.86
C THR A 26 3.84 3.82 14.76
N ALA A 27 4.22 4.97 14.21
CA ALA A 27 5.25 5.06 13.17
C ALA A 27 6.64 4.64 13.66
N PHE A 28 6.96 4.90 14.93
CA PHE A 28 8.21 4.40 15.53
C PHE A 28 8.16 2.91 15.84
N GLN A 29 7.04 2.40 16.34
CA GLN A 29 6.85 0.96 16.59
C GLN A 29 6.87 0.12 15.32
N SER A 30 6.47 0.70 14.18
CA SER A 30 6.51 0.02 12.88
C SER A 30 7.88 0.10 12.18
N GLY A 31 8.90 0.71 12.79
CA GLY A 31 10.24 0.85 12.20
C GLY A 31 10.33 1.90 11.08
N HIS A 32 9.24 2.63 10.79
CA HIS A 32 9.16 3.54 9.66
C HIS A 32 8.66 4.96 10.07
N PRO A 33 9.39 5.70 10.93
CA PRO A 33 8.98 7.01 11.42
C PRO A 33 8.89 8.07 10.30
N TRP A 34 9.62 7.87 9.21
CA TRP A 34 9.61 8.73 8.03
C TRP A 34 8.28 8.67 7.26
N SER A 35 7.45 7.64 7.47
CA SER A 35 6.14 7.49 6.80
C SER A 35 5.19 8.67 7.07
N LEU A 36 5.33 9.33 8.22
CA LEU A 36 4.61 10.55 8.62
C LEU A 36 4.88 11.75 7.70
N THR A 37 5.98 11.73 6.94
CA THR A 37 6.39 12.84 6.07
C THR A 37 5.93 12.66 4.61
N CYS A 38 5.39 11.49 4.23
CA CYS A 38 4.88 11.20 2.88
C CYS A 38 3.47 11.81 2.68
N TYR A 39 3.37 13.14 2.69
CA TYR A 39 2.08 13.79 2.47
C TYR A 39 1.57 13.70 1.02
N GLN A 40 2.43 13.45 0.02
CA GLN A 40 2.03 13.32 -1.39
C GLN A 40 2.97 12.45 -2.25
N CYS A 41 3.05 11.15 -1.99
CA CYS A 41 3.81 10.24 -2.85
C CYS A 41 3.11 9.91 -4.20
N ARG A 42 2.12 10.70 -4.65
CA ARG A 42 1.40 10.50 -5.92
C ARG A 42 2.30 10.62 -7.16
N ALA A 43 3.38 11.39 -7.08
CA ALA A 43 4.34 11.50 -8.19
C ALA A 43 5.03 10.16 -8.51
N CYS A 44 5.18 9.29 -7.51
CA CYS A 44 5.77 7.96 -7.68
C CYS A 44 4.88 7.05 -8.54
N ASN A 45 3.56 7.15 -8.38
CA ASN A 45 2.60 6.33 -9.14
C ASN A 45 2.73 6.54 -10.65
N LEU A 46 3.07 7.76 -11.10
CA LEU A 46 3.27 8.10 -12.52
C LEU A 46 4.53 7.47 -13.13
N LYS A 47 5.49 7.08 -12.29
CA LYS A 47 6.77 6.48 -12.71
C LYS A 47 6.82 4.97 -12.48
N CYS A 48 5.84 4.40 -11.79
CA CYS A 48 5.77 2.96 -11.57
C CYS A 48 5.31 2.27 -12.87
N PRO A 49 6.15 1.40 -13.49
CA PRO A 49 5.79 0.73 -14.74
C PRO A 49 4.56 -0.19 -14.58
N LEU A 50 4.39 -0.77 -13.39
CA LEU A 50 3.25 -1.65 -13.05
C LEU A 50 1.99 -0.85 -12.68
N GLY A 51 2.10 0.48 -12.58
CA GLY A 51 1.00 1.38 -12.23
C GLY A 51 0.47 1.17 -10.82
N TYR A 52 1.36 0.83 -9.88
CA TYR A 52 0.99 0.65 -8.48
C TYR A 52 0.64 1.97 -7.79
N ASP A 53 -0.30 1.91 -6.85
CA ASP A 53 -0.52 3.01 -5.90
C ASP A 53 0.53 2.94 -4.78
N VAL A 54 1.70 3.52 -5.04
CA VAL A 54 2.90 3.43 -4.20
C VAL A 54 2.66 4.03 -2.80
N ALA A 55 1.73 4.97 -2.67
CA ALA A 55 1.31 5.51 -1.37
C ALA A 55 0.79 4.40 -0.42
N LYS A 56 0.31 3.28 -0.96
CA LYS A 56 -0.14 2.13 -0.17
C LYS A 56 1.00 1.36 0.48
N TYR A 57 2.21 1.34 -0.09
CA TYR A 57 3.39 0.79 0.60
C TYR A 57 3.66 1.56 1.89
N VAL A 58 3.60 2.89 1.82
CA VAL A 58 3.82 3.76 2.98
C VAL A 58 2.69 3.62 3.99
N ALA A 59 1.43 3.55 3.54
CA ALA A 59 0.29 3.32 4.44
C ALA A 59 0.37 1.95 5.14
N ALA A 60 0.83 0.92 4.44
CA ALA A 60 1.03 -0.42 4.98
C ALA A 60 2.16 -0.43 6.02
N ALA A 61 3.28 0.21 5.73
CA ALA A 61 4.38 0.41 6.67
C ALA A 61 3.97 1.21 7.91
N TYR A 62 3.17 2.27 7.72
CA TYR A 62 2.67 3.09 8.82
C TYR A 62 1.71 2.32 9.74
N SER A 63 0.81 1.52 9.17
CA SER A 63 -0.15 0.71 9.91
C SER A 63 0.38 -0.66 10.34
N ASN A 64 1.63 -0.99 10.00
CA ASN A 64 2.23 -2.31 10.16
C ASN A 64 1.34 -3.45 9.62
N ASN A 65 0.65 -3.20 8.49
CA ASN A 65 -0.31 -4.13 7.91
C ASN A 65 0.00 -4.43 6.43
N PRO A 66 0.66 -5.55 6.12
CA PRO A 66 1.06 -5.91 4.76
C PRO A 66 -0.10 -6.39 3.87
N ASP A 67 -1.28 -6.63 4.46
CA ASP A 67 -2.47 -7.14 3.77
C ASP A 67 -3.39 -6.02 3.22
N ILE A 68 -2.99 -4.75 3.35
CA ILE A 68 -3.71 -3.64 2.71
C ILE A 68 -3.71 -3.84 1.19
N TYR A 69 -4.87 -3.65 0.56
CA TYR A 69 -4.97 -3.71 -0.90
C TYR A 69 -4.50 -2.40 -1.54
N MET A 70 -3.82 -2.56 -2.66
CA MET A 70 -3.41 -1.48 -3.56
C MET A 70 -3.87 -1.76 -4.98
N SER A 71 -4.02 -0.69 -5.76
CA SER A 71 -4.37 -0.78 -7.16
C SER A 71 -3.13 -1.05 -8.03
N ALA A 72 -3.33 -1.75 -9.13
CA ALA A 72 -2.35 -1.94 -10.20
C ALA A 72 -3.02 -1.67 -11.56
N GLN A 73 -2.26 -1.16 -12.53
CA GLN A 73 -2.81 -0.83 -13.86
C GLN A 73 -2.23 -1.71 -14.97
N ASN A 74 -0.95 -2.06 -14.86
CA ASN A 74 -0.21 -2.73 -15.93
C ASN A 74 0.32 -4.11 -15.52
N LEU A 75 -0.01 -4.59 -14.32
CA LEU A 75 0.39 -5.93 -13.88
C LEU A 75 -0.47 -6.98 -14.59
N GLN A 76 0.17 -7.86 -15.36
CA GLN A 76 -0.47 -9.04 -15.93
C GLN A 76 0.13 -10.29 -15.33
N LEU A 77 -0.73 -11.24 -14.95
CA LEU A 77 -0.33 -12.55 -14.43
C LEU A 77 -1.09 -13.65 -15.16
N ARG A 78 -0.56 -14.87 -15.12
CA ARG A 78 -1.39 -16.05 -15.41
C ARG A 78 -2.45 -16.19 -14.32
N LEU A 79 -3.68 -16.56 -14.70
CA LEU A 79 -4.80 -16.70 -13.78
C LEU A 79 -4.48 -17.64 -12.61
N LYS A 80 -3.79 -18.76 -12.89
CA LYS A 80 -3.27 -19.66 -11.86
C LYS A 80 -2.40 -18.96 -10.83
N THR A 81 -1.44 -18.15 -11.29
CA THR A 81 -0.51 -17.42 -10.41
C THR A 81 -1.24 -16.37 -9.58
N ALA A 82 -2.23 -15.68 -10.16
CA ALA A 82 -3.06 -14.74 -9.42
C ALA A 82 -3.84 -15.45 -8.31
N TYR A 83 -4.51 -16.57 -8.63
CA TYR A 83 -5.28 -17.37 -7.68
C TYR A 83 -4.43 -17.96 -6.56
N GLU A 84 -3.26 -18.52 -6.88
CA GLU A 84 -2.32 -19.09 -5.91
C GLU A 84 -1.70 -18.02 -4.99
N THR A 85 -1.53 -16.79 -5.50
CA THR A 85 -1.00 -15.68 -4.71
C THR A 85 -2.05 -15.14 -3.73
N ASP A 86 -3.24 -14.83 -4.24
CA ASP A 86 -4.36 -14.37 -3.44
C ASP A 86 -5.70 -14.66 -4.16
N PRO A 87 -6.53 -15.59 -3.65
CA PRO A 87 -7.85 -15.85 -4.24
C PRO A 87 -8.77 -14.62 -4.28
N ASN A 88 -8.54 -13.63 -3.41
CA ASN A 88 -9.32 -12.39 -3.32
C ASN A 88 -8.72 -11.25 -4.15
N MET A 89 -7.62 -11.47 -4.87
CA MET A 89 -7.06 -10.52 -5.82
C MET A 89 -8.13 -10.14 -6.86
N ILE A 90 -8.28 -8.86 -7.16
CA ILE A 90 -9.21 -8.41 -8.19
C ILE A 90 -8.48 -8.44 -9.53
N VAL A 91 -9.01 -9.23 -10.45
CA VAL A 91 -8.52 -9.40 -11.81
C VAL A 91 -9.56 -8.92 -12.81
N GLU A 92 -9.10 -8.44 -13.97
CA GLU A 92 -9.95 -8.01 -15.08
C GLU A 92 -9.71 -8.91 -16.30
N ILE A 93 -10.82 -9.37 -16.88
CA ILE A 93 -10.89 -10.13 -18.13
C ILE A 93 -11.97 -9.47 -18.99
N ASP A 94 -11.61 -9.02 -20.20
CA ASP A 94 -12.52 -8.36 -21.15
C ASP A 94 -13.34 -7.21 -20.52
N GLY A 95 -12.71 -6.41 -19.65
CA GLY A 95 -13.34 -5.27 -18.98
C GLY A 95 -14.22 -5.62 -17.76
N ASN A 96 -14.33 -6.90 -17.39
CA ASN A 96 -15.08 -7.33 -16.20
C ASN A 96 -14.13 -7.61 -15.03
N GLU A 97 -14.30 -6.86 -13.94
CA GLU A 97 -13.57 -7.10 -12.69
C GLU A 97 -14.23 -8.21 -11.86
N MET A 98 -13.43 -9.14 -11.35
CA MET A 98 -13.87 -10.19 -10.43
C MET A 98 -12.71 -10.68 -9.56
N THR A 99 -12.99 -11.51 -8.55
CA THR A 99 -11.91 -12.13 -7.77
C THR A 99 -11.17 -13.20 -8.59
N ALA A 100 -9.89 -13.42 -8.28
CA ALA A 100 -9.11 -14.49 -8.91
C ALA A 100 -9.75 -15.87 -8.72
N MET A 101 -10.38 -16.11 -7.56
CA MET A 101 -11.17 -17.32 -7.30
C MET A 101 -12.35 -17.48 -8.26
N GLU A 102 -13.12 -16.42 -8.50
CA GLU A 102 -14.26 -16.46 -9.43
C GLU A 102 -13.80 -16.66 -10.86
N ALA A 103 -12.72 -15.99 -11.27
CA ALA A 103 -12.13 -16.15 -12.58
C ALA A 103 -11.59 -17.58 -12.78
N HIS A 104 -10.88 -18.16 -11.81
CA HIS A 104 -10.32 -19.51 -11.88
C HIS A 104 -11.40 -20.60 -12.04
N LYS A 105 -12.64 -20.34 -11.62
CA LYS A 105 -13.76 -21.27 -11.83
C LYS A 105 -14.36 -21.20 -13.24
N LYS A 106 -14.10 -20.11 -13.98
CA LYS A 106 -14.77 -19.80 -15.25
C LYS A 106 -13.83 -19.84 -16.46
N TYR A 107 -12.55 -19.60 -16.26
CA TYR A 107 -11.57 -19.42 -17.33
C TYR A 107 -10.38 -20.38 -17.19
N PRO A 108 -9.66 -20.66 -18.30
CA PRO A 108 -8.45 -21.49 -18.27
C PRO A 108 -7.36 -20.93 -17.35
N GLU A 109 -6.67 -21.81 -16.64
CA GLU A 109 -5.61 -21.48 -15.67
C GLU A 109 -4.43 -20.71 -16.28
N ASP A 110 -4.15 -20.92 -17.57
CA ASP A 110 -3.03 -20.33 -18.31
C ASP A 110 -3.38 -18.97 -18.95
N MET A 111 -4.64 -18.55 -18.88
CA MET A 111 -5.08 -17.25 -19.39
C MET A 111 -4.34 -16.10 -18.69
N MET A 112 -3.88 -15.13 -19.47
CA MET A 112 -3.33 -13.88 -18.94
C MET A 112 -4.45 -12.95 -18.51
N VAL A 113 -4.35 -12.42 -17.29
CA VAL A 113 -5.35 -11.51 -16.70
C VAL A 113 -4.67 -10.25 -16.20
N TYR A 114 -5.37 -9.12 -16.29
CA TYR A 114 -4.89 -7.88 -15.69
C TYR A 114 -5.22 -7.89 -14.20
N VAL A 115 -4.23 -7.65 -13.35
CA VAL A 115 -4.46 -7.46 -11.92
C VAL A 115 -4.83 -6.01 -11.69
N ARG A 116 -5.99 -5.78 -11.06
CA ARG A 116 -6.49 -4.45 -10.70
C ARG A 116 -6.28 -4.12 -9.24
N LYS A 117 -6.44 -5.09 -8.34
CA LYS A 117 -6.15 -4.91 -6.91
C LYS A 117 -5.49 -6.14 -6.31
N LEU A 118 -4.45 -5.93 -5.51
CA LEU A 118 -3.71 -6.96 -4.79
C LEU A 118 -3.19 -6.42 -3.46
N ARG A 119 -2.84 -7.31 -2.53
CA ARG A 119 -2.24 -6.91 -1.24
C ARG A 119 -0.85 -6.33 -1.45
N VAL A 120 -0.44 -5.41 -0.58
CA VAL A 120 0.85 -4.72 -0.66
C VAL A 120 2.02 -5.72 -0.66
N LYS A 121 1.98 -6.76 0.18
CA LYS A 121 2.99 -7.82 0.17
C LYS A 121 3.08 -8.60 -1.14
N ASP A 122 1.93 -8.84 -1.79
CA ASP A 122 1.88 -9.57 -3.05
C ASP A 122 2.40 -8.69 -4.20
N ALA A 123 2.07 -7.39 -4.17
CA ALA A 123 2.65 -6.42 -5.10
C ALA A 123 4.18 -6.37 -4.97
N ALA A 124 4.72 -6.39 -3.74
CA ALA A 124 6.18 -6.39 -3.52
C ALA A 124 6.89 -7.59 -4.16
N ARG A 125 6.23 -8.76 -4.22
CA ARG A 125 6.77 -9.96 -4.88
C ARG A 125 7.00 -9.74 -6.37
N PHE A 126 6.11 -9.00 -7.03
CA PHE A 126 6.15 -8.74 -8.47
C PHE A 126 6.89 -7.43 -8.82
N ASP A 127 7.23 -6.61 -7.83
CA ASP A 127 7.95 -5.36 -8.06
C ASP A 127 9.40 -5.62 -8.50
N PRO A 128 9.87 -4.96 -9.57
CA PRO A 128 11.22 -5.11 -10.11
C PRO A 128 12.31 -4.39 -9.29
N LEU A 129 11.96 -3.66 -8.22
CA LEU A 129 12.87 -2.88 -7.38
C LEU A 129 13.67 -1.82 -8.16
N GLU A 130 13.03 -1.16 -9.12
CA GLU A 130 13.69 -0.20 -10.01
C GLU A 130 14.15 1.10 -9.33
N GLY A 131 13.72 1.38 -8.08
CA GLY A 131 14.08 2.60 -7.35
C GLY A 131 13.55 3.92 -7.95
N ALA A 132 12.78 3.84 -9.04
CA ALA A 132 12.21 5.01 -9.73
C ALA A 132 11.32 5.87 -8.82
N CYS A 133 10.68 5.27 -7.83
CA CYS A 133 9.87 5.98 -6.83
C CYS A 133 10.73 6.80 -5.86
N GLU A 134 11.86 6.26 -5.41
CA GLU A 134 12.74 6.93 -4.44
C GLU A 134 13.35 8.20 -5.04
N THR A 135 13.80 8.14 -6.29
CA THR A 135 14.41 9.27 -7.00
C THR A 135 13.42 10.38 -7.34
N THR A 136 12.12 10.06 -7.43
CA THR A 136 11.05 11.02 -7.73
C THR A 136 10.49 11.66 -6.46
N CYS A 137 10.76 11.08 -5.28
CA CYS A 137 10.24 11.58 -4.02
C CYS A 137 11.03 12.80 -3.52
N PRO A 138 10.42 13.99 -3.32
CA PRO A 138 11.13 15.20 -2.90
C PRO A 138 11.85 15.10 -1.54
N ILE A 139 11.43 14.15 -0.71
CA ILE A 139 11.97 13.88 0.62
C ILE A 139 12.78 12.59 0.68
N GLY A 140 13.04 11.93 -0.47
CA GLY A 140 13.90 10.76 -0.56
C GLY A 140 13.44 9.57 0.29
N LEU A 141 12.16 9.17 0.16
CA LEU A 141 11.64 8.04 0.93
C LEU A 141 12.25 6.71 0.50
N PRO A 142 12.64 5.83 1.44
CA PRO A 142 13.20 4.53 1.13
C PRO A 142 12.07 3.52 0.81
N ILE A 143 11.32 3.79 -0.26
CA ILE A 143 10.21 2.92 -0.70
C ILE A 143 10.75 1.54 -1.10
N THR A 144 11.93 1.47 -1.70
CA THR A 144 12.57 0.22 -2.10
C THR A 144 12.97 -0.61 -0.88
N SER A 145 13.26 0.01 0.28
CA SER A 145 13.47 -0.77 1.51
C SER A 145 12.16 -1.43 1.96
N ILE A 146 11.04 -0.70 2.01
CA ILE A 146 9.72 -1.30 2.35
C ILE A 146 9.41 -2.47 1.42
N ILE A 147 9.58 -2.28 0.11
CA ILE A 147 9.30 -3.33 -0.87
C ILE A 147 10.21 -4.53 -0.62
N ARG A 148 11.48 -4.33 -0.27
CA ARG A 148 12.43 -5.39 0.04
C ARG A 148 12.02 -6.17 1.29
N ASP A 149 11.70 -5.48 2.39
CA ASP A 149 11.29 -6.12 3.65
C ASP A 149 10.05 -7.01 3.42
N LEU A 150 9.08 -6.49 2.66
CA LEU A 150 7.89 -7.24 2.27
C LEU A 150 8.18 -8.40 1.33
N LYS A 151 9.19 -8.30 0.46
CA LYS A 151 9.55 -9.35 -0.49
C LYS A 151 10.30 -10.49 0.17
N GLU A 152 11.11 -10.21 1.19
CA GLU A 152 11.91 -11.20 1.92
C GLU A 152 11.09 -11.91 3.01
N ASP A 153 10.42 -11.15 3.88
CA ASP A 153 9.78 -11.68 5.09
C ASP A 153 8.25 -11.57 5.09
N GLY A 154 7.67 -10.91 4.08
CA GLY A 154 6.22 -10.65 4.02
C GLY A 154 5.73 -9.71 5.14
N LYS A 155 6.65 -9.06 5.85
CA LYS A 155 6.43 -8.19 7.01
C LYS A 155 7.35 -6.97 6.93
N PHE A 156 7.08 -5.99 7.78
CA PHE A 156 7.95 -4.82 7.96
C PHE A 156 8.99 -5.13 9.05
N GLY A 157 10.27 -4.83 8.81
CA GLY A 157 11.39 -5.20 9.69
C GLY A 157 12.60 -4.28 9.57
#